data_AF-A0A183HL51-F1
#
_entry.id   AF-A0A183HL51-F1
#
_cell.length_a   1.000
_cell.length_b   1.000
_cell.length_c   1.000
_cell.angle_alpha   90.00
_cell.angle_beta   90.00
_cell.angle_gamma   90.00
#
_symmetry.space_group_name_H-M   'P 1'
#
loop_
_entity.id
_entity.type
_entity.pdbx_description
1 polymer ?
#
loop_
_entity_poly.entity_id
_entity_poly.type
_entity_poly.pdbx_seq_one_letter_code
_entity_poly.pdbx_strand_id
1 'polypeptide(L)'
;MAKLVMKFIHWNETDGIWYDYDLEKKLHSNTYYISNALPLYAKCYDDEDETIPHRTYEYLKREGVLNFTKGLPTSLAMKSEQQWDKDNAWPPMVHMVIEGFRTTGDPKLMKAAEAMATQWLSVTYKSFIRTHSMFEKYNVSAFSEECSAGSGGEYEVQKGFGWTNGVILDLLDKYGQTMTSAAAIRIHWVFFIILFCIMLVFLTN
;
A
#
# COMPACT_ATOMS: atom_id res chain seq x y z
N MET A 1 9.26 28.53 0.18
CA MET A 1 8.52 28.84 -1.07
C MET A 1 7.78 27.62 -1.61
N ALA A 2 8.45 26.51 -1.96
CA ALA A 2 7.78 25.33 -2.54
C ALA A 2 6.64 24.74 -1.66
N LYS A 3 6.85 24.54 -0.35
CA LYS A 3 5.81 24.06 0.58
C LYS A 3 4.56 24.96 0.59
N LEU A 4 4.74 26.28 0.53
CA LEU A 4 3.64 27.26 0.48
C LEU A 4 2.84 27.14 -0.81
N VAL A 5 3.51 26.98 -1.96
CA VAL A 5 2.85 26.80 -3.26
C VAL A 5 2.09 25.47 -3.31
N MET A 6 2.69 24.39 -2.78
CA MET A 6 2.02 23.09 -2.64
C MET A 6 0.73 23.20 -1.83
N LYS A 7 0.78 23.92 -0.69
CA LYS A 7 -0.43 24.16 0.13
C LYS A 7 -1.43 25.10 -0.56
N PHE A 8 -0.98 26.13 -1.26
CA PHE A 8 -1.89 27.12 -1.85
C PHE A 8 -2.61 26.60 -3.11
N ILE A 9 -1.90 25.88 -3.98
CA ILE A 9 -2.43 25.47 -5.30
C ILE A 9 -3.07 24.08 -5.25
N HIS A 10 -2.51 23.17 -4.46
CA HIS A 10 -2.84 21.75 -4.56
C HIS A 10 -3.63 21.22 -3.36
N TRP A 11 -3.45 21.79 -2.17
CA TRP A 11 -4.15 21.30 -0.98
C TRP A 11 -5.63 21.64 -1.01
N ASN A 12 -6.47 20.62 -0.90
CA ASN A 12 -7.91 20.77 -0.83
C ASN A 12 -8.37 20.76 0.63
N GLU A 13 -8.84 21.91 1.12
CA GLU A 13 -9.29 22.07 2.50
C GLU A 13 -10.61 21.36 2.83
N THR A 14 -11.38 20.90 1.86
CA THR A 14 -12.56 20.05 2.13
C THR A 14 -12.12 18.60 2.31
N ASP A 15 -11.33 18.11 1.36
CA ASP A 15 -11.04 16.68 1.27
C ASP A 15 -9.86 16.26 2.16
N GLY A 16 -8.92 17.16 2.43
CA GLY A 16 -7.72 16.87 3.23
C GLY A 16 -6.63 16.13 2.46
N ILE A 17 -6.48 16.46 1.17
CA ILE A 17 -5.51 15.83 0.26
C ILE A 17 -4.99 16.86 -0.76
N TRP A 18 -3.88 16.56 -1.45
CA TRP A 18 -3.42 17.36 -2.58
C TRP A 18 -3.96 16.85 -3.90
N TYR A 19 -4.55 17.71 -4.72
CA TYR A 19 -4.95 17.39 -6.08
C TYR A 19 -4.07 18.09 -7.12
N ASP A 20 -4.07 17.56 -8.33
CA ASP A 20 -3.60 18.32 -9.49
C ASP A 20 -4.55 19.51 -9.74
N TYR A 21 -3.99 20.63 -10.19
CA TYR A 21 -4.74 21.83 -10.50
C TYR A 21 -4.89 21.99 -12.01
N ASP A 22 -6.14 22.01 -12.50
CA ASP A 22 -6.46 22.24 -13.90
C ASP A 22 -6.36 23.74 -14.18
N LEU A 23 -5.39 24.16 -15.00
CA LEU A 23 -5.12 25.57 -15.30
C LEU A 23 -6.19 26.20 -16.20
N GLU A 24 -6.86 25.40 -17.02
CA GLU A 24 -7.93 25.88 -17.91
C GLU A 24 -9.22 26.08 -17.12
N LYS A 25 -9.61 25.08 -16.33
CA LYS A 25 -10.82 25.13 -15.50
C LYS A 25 -10.63 25.94 -14.21
N LYS A 26 -9.38 26.21 -13.81
CA LYS A 26 -9.00 26.87 -12.56
C LYS A 26 -9.56 26.18 -11.32
N LEU A 27 -9.56 24.85 -11.34
CA LEU A 27 -10.17 23.99 -10.31
C LEU A 27 -9.29 22.77 -10.04
N HIS A 28 -9.44 22.16 -8.87
CA HIS A 28 -8.81 20.88 -8.55
C HIS A 28 -9.41 19.74 -9.40
N SER A 29 -8.53 18.84 -9.86
CA SER A 29 -8.93 17.53 -10.40
C SER A 29 -9.20 16.58 -9.24
N ASN A 30 -10.45 16.52 -8.77
CA ASN A 30 -10.84 15.78 -7.55
C ASN A 30 -10.90 14.24 -7.75
N THR A 31 -10.14 13.69 -8.69
CA THR A 31 -10.04 12.24 -8.86
C THR A 31 -8.88 11.72 -8.02
N TYR A 32 -9.11 10.67 -7.23
CA TYR A 32 -8.02 10.04 -6.50
C TYR A 32 -6.99 9.45 -7.45
N TYR A 33 -5.76 9.91 -7.27
CA TYR A 33 -4.53 9.27 -7.70
C TYR A 33 -3.63 9.10 -6.49
N ILE A 34 -2.86 8.02 -6.43
CA ILE A 34 -1.93 7.77 -5.31
C ILE A 34 -0.91 8.90 -5.16
N SER A 35 -0.57 9.61 -6.25
CA SER A 35 0.25 10.83 -6.27
C SER A 35 -0.27 11.93 -5.34
N ASN A 36 -1.57 11.98 -5.07
CA ASN A 36 -2.20 12.95 -4.17
C ASN A 36 -1.67 12.86 -2.74
N ALA A 37 -1.14 11.70 -2.32
CA ALA A 37 -0.56 11.49 -0.99
C ALA A 37 0.98 11.68 -0.96
N LEU A 38 1.67 11.77 -2.09
CA LEU A 38 3.14 11.90 -2.15
C LEU A 38 3.70 13.17 -1.53
N PRO A 39 3.00 14.32 -1.49
CA PRO A 39 3.46 15.48 -0.74
C PRO A 39 3.69 15.19 0.75
N LEU A 40 3.04 14.15 1.32
CA LEU A 40 3.31 13.67 2.67
C LEU A 40 4.73 13.10 2.81
N TYR A 41 5.15 12.27 1.85
CA TYR A 41 6.50 11.72 1.77
C TYR A 41 7.56 12.81 1.60
N ALA A 42 7.31 13.76 0.70
CA ALA A 42 8.22 14.86 0.43
C ALA A 42 8.22 15.96 1.51
N LYS A 43 7.45 15.78 2.60
CA LYS A 43 7.29 16.77 3.68
C LYS A 43 6.91 18.15 3.14
N CYS A 44 6.00 18.20 2.15
CA CYS A 44 5.51 19.43 1.54
C CYS A 44 4.47 20.18 2.41
N TYR A 45 4.51 19.97 3.72
CA TYR A 45 3.70 20.61 4.75
C TYR A 45 4.62 21.09 5.89
N ASP A 46 4.07 21.84 6.83
CA ASP A 46 4.84 22.23 8.02
C ASP A 46 5.16 20.99 8.87
N ASP A 47 6.41 20.83 9.31
CA ASP A 47 6.82 19.59 9.98
C ASP A 47 6.18 19.48 11.38
N GLU A 48 5.70 20.59 11.94
CA GLU A 48 4.93 20.67 13.19
C GLU A 48 3.41 20.44 12.98
N ASP A 49 2.93 20.36 11.73
CA ASP A 49 1.52 20.18 11.42
C ASP A 49 1.13 18.70 11.54
N GLU A 50 0.56 18.36 12.70
CA GLU A 50 0.00 17.03 12.97
C GLU A 50 -1.33 16.80 12.23
N THR A 51 -2.01 17.86 11.79
CA THR A 51 -3.36 17.77 11.21
C THR A 51 -3.31 17.22 9.79
N ILE A 52 -2.40 17.70 8.94
CA ILE A 52 -2.29 17.30 7.54
C ILE A 52 -2.08 15.78 7.35
N PRO A 53 -1.16 15.12 8.09
CA PRO A 53 -0.99 13.67 8.03
C PRO A 53 -2.26 12.89 8.39
N HIS A 54 -2.96 13.28 9.48
CA HIS A 54 -4.22 12.63 9.87
C HIS A 54 -5.31 12.84 8.83
N ARG A 55 -5.44 14.05 8.27
CA ARG A 55 -6.42 14.35 7.22
C ARG A 55 -6.17 13.55 5.95
N THR A 56 -4.90 13.40 5.56
CA THR A 56 -4.49 12.54 4.44
C THR A 56 -4.89 11.08 4.69
N TYR A 57 -4.64 10.56 5.90
CA TYR A 57 -5.04 9.21 6.27
C TYR A 57 -6.55 8.99 6.24
N GLU A 58 -7.32 9.92 6.83
CA GLU A 58 -8.79 9.82 6.85
C GLU A 58 -9.40 9.98 5.45
N TYR A 59 -8.77 10.76 4.56
CA TYR A 59 -9.12 10.81 3.14
C TYR A 59 -8.96 9.43 2.48
N LEU A 60 -7.77 8.82 2.56
CA LEU A 60 -7.51 7.50 1.95
C LEU A 60 -8.46 6.42 2.48
N LYS A 61 -8.80 6.50 3.77
CA LYS A 61 -9.79 5.62 4.41
C LYS A 61 -11.20 5.85 3.85
N ARG A 62 -11.65 7.10 3.77
CA ARG A 62 -12.98 7.48 3.27
C ARG A 62 -13.19 7.08 1.82
N GLU A 63 -12.19 7.29 0.97
CA GLU A 63 -12.24 6.90 -0.46
C GLU A 63 -12.13 5.38 -0.66
N GLY A 64 -11.95 4.61 0.42
CA GLY A 64 -11.85 3.15 0.36
C GLY A 64 -10.54 2.63 -0.22
N VAL A 65 -9.53 3.49 -0.41
CA VAL A 65 -8.19 3.11 -0.85
C VAL A 65 -7.57 2.10 0.12
N LEU A 66 -7.77 2.31 1.42
CA LEU A 66 -7.26 1.41 2.46
C LEU A 66 -8.03 0.07 2.55
N ASN A 67 -9.12 -0.12 1.80
CA ASN A 67 -9.84 -1.39 1.73
C ASN A 67 -9.18 -2.39 0.77
N PHE A 68 -8.23 -1.94 -0.05
CA PHE A 68 -7.47 -2.81 -0.95
C PHE A 68 -6.47 -3.66 -0.15
N THR A 69 -6.66 -4.97 -0.16
CA THR A 69 -5.86 -5.93 0.65
C THR A 69 -4.55 -6.37 -0.02
N LYS A 70 -4.26 -5.86 -1.21
CA LYS A 70 -3.09 -6.25 -2.03
C LYS A 70 -2.12 -5.10 -2.31
N GLY A 71 -2.38 -3.91 -1.78
CA GLY A 71 -1.59 -2.71 -2.04
C GLY A 71 -2.49 -1.52 -2.30
N LEU A 72 -1.90 -0.39 -2.65
CA LEU A 72 -2.64 0.85 -2.92
C LEU A 72 -2.83 0.99 -4.44
N PRO A 73 -4.08 1.11 -4.94
CA PRO A 73 -4.32 1.30 -6.37
C PRO A 73 -3.78 2.66 -6.83
N THR A 74 -3.33 2.73 -8.08
CA THR A 74 -2.75 3.96 -8.64
C THR A 74 -3.79 5.07 -8.77
N SER A 75 -5.05 4.70 -9.06
CA SER A 75 -6.17 5.62 -9.13
C SER A 75 -7.46 4.93 -8.69
N LEU A 76 -8.53 5.71 -8.51
CA LEU A 76 -9.91 5.19 -8.44
C LEU A 76 -10.73 5.67 -9.66
N ALA A 77 -10.06 6.25 -10.65
CA ALA A 77 -10.67 6.61 -11.92
C ALA A 77 -11.31 5.39 -12.57
N MET A 78 -12.54 5.55 -13.04
CA MET A 78 -13.25 4.47 -13.73
C MET A 78 -12.87 4.46 -15.22
N LYS A 79 -12.76 3.24 -15.80
CA LYS A 79 -12.69 2.99 -17.25
C LYS A 79 -11.40 3.45 -17.93
N SER A 80 -10.26 2.92 -17.49
CA SER A 80 -8.98 3.04 -18.17
C SER A 80 -8.35 1.67 -18.34
N GLU A 81 -7.70 1.45 -19.47
CA GLU A 81 -6.82 0.29 -19.73
C GLU A 81 -5.34 0.70 -19.66
N GLN A 82 -5.06 1.93 -19.20
CA GLN A 82 -3.71 2.46 -19.08
C GLN A 82 -3.00 1.88 -17.86
N GLN A 83 -1.68 1.76 -17.96
CA GLN A 83 -0.87 1.11 -16.93
C GLN A 83 -0.78 1.90 -15.61
N TRP A 84 -0.98 3.22 -15.65
CA TRP A 84 -0.92 4.12 -14.49
C TRP A 84 -2.30 4.42 -13.91
N ASP A 85 -3.21 3.45 -13.98
CA ASP A 85 -4.55 3.52 -13.40
C ASP A 85 -4.90 2.24 -12.64
N LYS A 86 -6.06 2.26 -11.96
CA LYS A 86 -6.71 1.07 -11.41
C LYS A 86 -6.84 -0.04 -12.46
N ASP A 87 -6.56 -1.31 -12.16
CA ASP A 87 -6.27 -1.97 -10.87
C ASP A 87 -4.76 -2.14 -10.57
N ASN A 88 -3.86 -1.36 -11.19
CA ASN A 88 -2.43 -1.49 -10.95
C ASN A 88 -1.98 -0.75 -9.68
N ALA A 89 -1.01 -1.33 -8.98
CA ALA A 89 -0.19 -0.68 -7.97
C ALA A 89 1.28 -0.70 -8.40
N TRP A 90 1.94 0.45 -8.27
CA TRP A 90 3.36 0.58 -8.56
C TRP A 90 4.16 0.60 -7.25
N PRO A 91 5.14 -0.31 -7.07
CA PRO A 91 5.97 -0.39 -5.87
C PRO A 91 6.51 0.96 -5.35
N PRO A 92 7.07 1.87 -6.19
CA PRO A 92 7.59 3.15 -5.67
C PRO A 92 6.49 4.03 -5.07
N MET A 93 5.29 4.05 -5.64
CA MET A 93 4.19 4.88 -5.12
C MET A 93 3.66 4.34 -3.80
N VAL A 94 3.52 3.02 -3.70
CA VAL A 94 3.14 2.34 -2.44
C VAL A 94 4.17 2.65 -1.35
N HIS A 95 5.45 2.54 -1.69
CA HIS A 95 6.56 2.84 -0.79
C HIS A 95 6.55 4.28 -0.29
N MET A 96 6.38 5.26 -1.18
CA MET A 96 6.32 6.67 -0.79
C MET A 96 5.17 6.95 0.18
N VAL A 97 3.99 6.36 -0.03
CA VAL A 97 2.87 6.53 0.93
C VAL A 97 3.20 5.92 2.29
N ILE A 98 3.80 4.72 2.32
CA ILE A 98 4.25 4.06 3.56
C ILE A 98 5.27 4.96 4.30
N GLU A 99 6.31 5.44 3.60
CA GLU A 99 7.34 6.28 4.20
C GLU A 99 6.79 7.64 4.65
N GLY A 100 5.85 8.21 3.91
CA GLY A 100 5.15 9.44 4.29
C GLY A 100 4.48 9.31 5.66
N PHE A 101 3.78 8.21 5.92
CA PHE A 101 3.17 7.95 7.24
C PHE A 101 4.18 7.51 8.30
N ARG A 102 5.15 6.66 7.95
CA ARG A 102 6.17 6.16 8.88
C ARG A 102 7.02 7.29 9.49
N THR A 103 7.26 8.34 8.71
CA THR A 103 8.11 9.47 9.13
C THR A 103 7.34 10.61 9.79
N THR A 104 6.05 10.43 10.09
CA THR A 104 5.24 11.46 10.79
C THR A 104 5.61 11.63 12.25
N GLY A 105 6.12 10.59 12.91
CA GLY A 105 6.30 10.56 14.37
C GLY A 105 5.01 10.29 15.15
N ASP A 106 3.85 10.28 14.49
CA ASP A 106 2.57 9.96 15.12
C ASP A 106 2.40 8.43 15.25
N PRO A 107 2.19 7.88 16.47
CA PRO A 107 2.10 6.44 16.67
C PRO A 107 0.96 5.75 15.90
N LYS A 108 -0.18 6.41 15.69
CA LYS A 108 -1.33 5.86 14.95
C LYS A 108 -0.99 5.74 13.47
N LEU A 109 -0.39 6.78 12.89
CA LEU A 109 -0.01 6.80 11.47
C LEU A 109 1.18 5.89 11.18
N MET A 110 2.17 5.83 12.09
CA MET A 110 3.28 4.88 11.99
C MET A 110 2.79 3.42 12.00
N LYS A 111 1.78 3.11 12.83
CA LYS A 111 1.16 1.78 12.86
C LYS A 111 0.38 1.47 11.58
N ALA A 112 -0.27 2.47 10.98
CA ALA A 112 -0.89 2.32 9.67
C ALA A 112 0.16 2.03 8.58
N ALA A 113 1.31 2.72 8.62
CA ALA A 113 2.43 2.47 7.71
C ALA A 113 2.97 1.03 7.84
N GLU A 114 3.13 0.53 9.06
CA GLU A 114 3.53 -0.85 9.33
C GLU A 114 2.51 -1.86 8.76
N ALA A 115 1.21 -1.61 8.94
CA ALA A 115 0.17 -2.47 8.39
C ALA A 115 0.21 -2.52 6.85
N MET A 116 0.37 -1.36 6.19
CA MET A 116 0.53 -1.26 4.74
C MET A 116 1.79 -1.99 4.24
N ALA A 117 2.91 -1.82 4.93
CA ALA A 117 4.18 -2.50 4.59
C ALA A 117 4.06 -4.02 4.74
N THR A 118 3.51 -4.50 5.86
CA THR A 118 3.29 -5.92 6.14
C THR A 118 2.42 -6.56 5.06
N GLN A 119 1.34 -5.87 4.68
CA GLN A 119 0.43 -6.31 3.63
C GLN A 119 1.17 -6.41 2.28
N TRP A 120 1.86 -5.35 1.87
CA TRP A 120 2.58 -5.28 0.60
C TRP A 120 3.66 -6.36 0.48
N LEU A 121 4.47 -6.54 1.53
CA LEU A 121 5.49 -7.59 1.59
C LEU A 121 4.87 -8.98 1.52
N SER A 122 3.76 -9.21 2.23
CA SER A 122 3.08 -10.51 2.24
C SER A 122 2.55 -10.90 0.86
N VAL A 123 1.92 -9.97 0.14
CA VAL A 123 1.32 -10.27 -1.17
C VAL A 123 2.36 -10.37 -2.29
N THR A 124 3.39 -9.52 -2.27
CA THR A 124 4.48 -9.58 -3.23
C THR A 124 5.33 -10.84 -3.02
N TYR A 125 5.58 -11.25 -1.78
CA TYR A 125 6.22 -12.53 -1.47
C TYR A 125 5.42 -13.73 -1.99
N LYS A 126 4.10 -13.77 -1.76
CA LYS A 126 3.24 -14.83 -2.32
C LYS A 126 3.31 -14.87 -3.85
N SER A 127 3.29 -13.71 -4.49
CA SER A 127 3.43 -13.59 -5.95
C SER A 127 4.79 -14.12 -6.42
N PHE A 128 5.87 -13.78 -5.71
CA PHE A 128 7.22 -14.25 -6.01
C PHE A 128 7.36 -15.77 -5.86
N ILE A 129 6.85 -16.37 -4.78
CA ILE A 129 6.92 -17.82 -4.57
C ILE A 129 6.20 -18.60 -5.68
N ARG A 130 5.10 -18.06 -6.22
CA ARG A 130 4.35 -18.69 -7.31
C ARG A 130 5.00 -18.51 -8.67
N THR A 131 5.54 -17.32 -8.94
CA THR A 131 5.97 -16.93 -10.30
C THR A 131 7.48 -16.92 -10.50
N HIS A 132 8.25 -17.06 -9.41
CA HIS A 132 9.70 -16.87 -9.35
C HIS A 132 10.17 -15.54 -9.93
N SER A 133 9.30 -14.51 -9.91
CA SER A 133 9.52 -13.23 -10.57
C SER A 133 9.03 -12.07 -9.71
N MET A 134 9.76 -10.96 -9.76
CA MET A 134 9.33 -9.65 -9.26
C MET A 134 8.83 -8.83 -10.45
N PHE A 135 7.67 -8.17 -10.32
CA PHE A 135 7.06 -7.44 -11.44
C PHE A 135 7.23 -5.93 -11.31
N GLU A 136 7.21 -5.21 -12.43
CA GLU A 136 7.25 -3.75 -12.43
C GLU A 136 6.03 -3.13 -11.71
N LYS A 137 4.86 -3.77 -11.81
CA LYS A 137 3.57 -3.35 -11.28
C LYS A 137 2.74 -4.58 -10.92
N TYR A 138 1.83 -4.44 -9.96
CA TYR A 138 1.02 -5.54 -9.44
C TYR A 138 -0.47 -5.24 -9.58
N ASN A 139 -1.26 -6.27 -9.90
CA ASN A 139 -2.71 -6.17 -9.90
C ASN A 139 -3.23 -6.24 -8.45
N VAL A 140 -3.86 -5.16 -7.99
CA VAL A 140 -4.43 -5.05 -6.63
C VAL A 140 -5.95 -5.16 -6.59
N SER A 141 -6.58 -5.58 -7.69
CA SER A 141 -8.02 -5.76 -7.77
C SER A 141 -8.56 -6.64 -6.64
N ALA A 142 -9.68 -6.20 -6.06
CA ALA A 142 -10.43 -6.99 -5.08
C ALA A 142 -11.16 -8.18 -5.74
N PHE A 143 -11.32 -8.18 -7.07
CA PHE A 143 -12.03 -9.21 -7.81
C PHE A 143 -11.14 -10.40 -8.21
N SER A 144 -9.82 -10.25 -8.16
CA SER A 144 -8.91 -11.39 -8.32
C SER A 144 -8.70 -12.07 -6.96
N GLU A 145 -8.52 -13.38 -6.93
CA GLU A 145 -8.14 -14.06 -5.68
C GLU A 145 -6.67 -13.78 -5.34
N GLU A 146 -5.84 -13.65 -6.37
CA GLU A 146 -4.38 -13.61 -6.22
C GLU A 146 -3.80 -12.24 -6.57
N CYS A 147 -2.70 -11.87 -5.92
CA CYS A 147 -1.87 -10.74 -6.37
C CYS A 147 -0.94 -11.24 -7.48
N SER A 148 -1.10 -10.72 -8.69
CA SER A 148 -0.34 -11.08 -9.88
C SER A 148 0.38 -9.86 -10.45
N ALA A 149 1.15 -10.08 -11.51
CA ALA A 149 1.59 -8.99 -12.37
C ALA A 149 0.39 -8.11 -12.76
N GLY A 150 0.59 -6.79 -12.76
CA GLY A 150 -0.37 -5.85 -13.35
C GLY A 150 -0.34 -5.90 -14.88
N SER A 151 -1.21 -5.14 -15.52
CA SER A 151 -1.42 -5.19 -16.98
C SER A 151 -1.81 -3.82 -17.55
N GLY A 152 -2.08 -3.78 -18.86
CA GLY A 152 -2.52 -2.56 -19.54
C GLY A 152 -1.37 -1.65 -19.96
N GLY A 153 -1.71 -0.60 -20.71
CA GLY A 153 -0.77 0.31 -21.37
C GLY A 153 -0.23 -0.22 -22.70
N GLU A 154 0.93 0.30 -23.09
CA GLU A 154 1.50 0.14 -24.43
C GLU A 154 2.35 -1.12 -24.59
N TYR A 155 2.71 -1.79 -23.49
CA TYR A 155 3.59 -2.96 -23.51
C TYR A 155 3.29 -3.95 -22.37
N GLU A 156 3.76 -5.18 -22.57
CA GLU A 156 3.62 -6.29 -21.62
C GLU A 156 4.39 -6.05 -20.32
N VAL A 157 3.90 -6.62 -19.22
CA VAL A 157 4.50 -6.44 -17.90
C VAL A 157 5.92 -7.01 -17.80
N GLN A 158 6.85 -6.23 -17.23
CA GLN A 158 8.26 -6.60 -17.10
C GLN A 158 8.59 -7.30 -15.78
N LYS A 159 9.63 -8.16 -15.80
CA LYS A 159 10.11 -8.98 -14.67
C LYS A 159 11.49 -8.54 -14.15
N GLY A 160 11.81 -8.90 -12.91
CA GLY A 160 13.09 -8.62 -12.24
C GLY A 160 13.27 -7.16 -11.79
N PHE A 161 12.20 -6.36 -11.84
CA PHE A 161 12.27 -4.91 -11.93
C PHE A 161 12.97 -4.21 -10.75
N GLY A 162 13.88 -3.27 -11.06
CA GLY A 162 14.78 -2.65 -10.09
C GLY A 162 14.09 -1.93 -8.93
N TRP A 163 13.10 -1.07 -9.19
CA TRP A 163 12.37 -0.40 -8.10
C TRP A 163 11.63 -1.39 -7.20
N THR A 164 11.20 -2.53 -7.73
CA THR A 164 10.40 -3.50 -6.97
C THR A 164 11.28 -4.17 -5.94
N ASN A 165 12.46 -4.59 -6.41
CA ASN A 165 13.49 -5.17 -5.56
C ASN A 165 13.93 -4.16 -4.50
N GLY A 166 14.21 -2.91 -4.89
CA GLY A 166 14.62 -1.85 -3.97
C GLY A 166 13.59 -1.58 -2.87
N VAL A 167 12.32 -1.41 -3.25
CA VAL A 167 11.22 -1.20 -2.30
C VAL A 167 11.09 -2.36 -1.32
N ILE A 168 11.18 -3.60 -1.80
CA ILE A 168 11.00 -4.76 -0.93
C ILE A 168 12.17 -4.92 0.04
N LEU A 169 13.41 -4.71 -0.43
CA LEU A 169 14.58 -4.74 0.45
C LEU A 169 14.49 -3.66 1.53
N ASP A 170 14.09 -2.44 1.15
CA ASP A 170 13.94 -1.32 2.08
C ASP A 170 12.84 -1.57 3.14
N LEU A 171 11.70 -2.11 2.73
CA LEU A 171 10.63 -2.46 3.67
C LEU A 171 10.99 -3.66 4.57
N LEU A 172 11.73 -4.65 4.05
CA LEU A 172 12.22 -5.78 4.86
C LEU A 172 13.24 -5.33 5.90
N ASP A 173 14.12 -4.39 5.55
CA ASP A 173 15.07 -3.80 6.51
C ASP A 173 14.33 -3.09 7.66
N LYS A 174 13.28 -2.31 7.34
CA LYS A 174 12.51 -1.55 8.34
C LYS A 174 11.54 -2.39 9.18
N TYR A 175 10.85 -3.35 8.56
CA TYR A 175 9.72 -4.06 9.17
C TYR A 175 9.93 -5.57 9.29
N GLY A 176 11.00 -6.14 8.75
CA GLY A 176 11.21 -7.59 8.70
C GLY A 176 11.24 -8.25 10.08
N GLN A 177 11.64 -7.53 11.13
CA GLN A 177 11.63 -8.04 12.50
C GLN A 177 10.23 -8.07 13.14
N THR A 178 9.32 -7.19 12.72
CA THR A 178 7.95 -7.16 13.25
C THR A 178 7.02 -8.11 12.48
N MET A 179 7.44 -8.55 11.30
CA MET A 179 6.71 -9.55 10.51
C MET A 179 6.92 -10.96 11.07
N THR A 180 5.82 -11.64 11.39
CA THR A 180 5.83 -13.07 11.71
C THR A 180 5.55 -13.90 10.46
N SER A 181 6.36 -14.93 10.19
CA SER A 181 6.01 -15.93 9.19
C SER A 181 4.84 -16.77 9.69
N ALA A 182 3.78 -16.91 8.88
CA ALA A 182 2.58 -17.70 9.24
C ALA A 182 2.89 -19.19 9.53
N ALA A 183 4.11 -19.66 9.25
CA ALA A 183 4.58 -21.00 9.57
C ALA A 183 4.54 -21.32 11.07
N ALA A 184 4.78 -20.33 11.94
CA ALA A 184 4.82 -20.55 13.39
C ALA A 184 3.44 -20.94 13.99
N ILE A 185 2.35 -20.43 13.41
CA ILE A 185 0.99 -20.64 13.92
C ILE A 185 0.46 -22.04 13.53
N ARG A 186 0.77 -22.54 12.33
CA ARG A 186 0.28 -23.87 11.88
C ARG A 186 0.80 -25.02 12.74
N ILE A 187 2.02 -24.90 13.27
CA ILE A 187 2.62 -25.96 14.11
C ILE A 187 1.83 -26.13 15.41
N HIS A 188 1.41 -25.02 16.05
CA HIS A 188 0.66 -25.09 17.31
C HIS A 188 -0.70 -25.77 17.15
N TRP A 189 -1.49 -25.43 16.13
CA TRP A 189 -2.82 -26.03 15.93
C TRP A 189 -2.76 -27.51 15.58
N VAL A 190 -1.78 -27.92 14.77
CA VAL A 190 -1.56 -29.35 14.46
C VAL A 190 -1.16 -30.12 15.72
N PHE A 191 -0.31 -29.53 16.57
CA PHE A 191 0.06 -30.13 17.85
C PHE A 191 -1.14 -30.31 18.78
N PHE A 192 -2.00 -29.30 18.90
CA PHE A 192 -3.21 -29.36 19.72
C PHE A 192 -4.22 -30.39 19.20
N ILE A 193 -4.41 -30.49 17.88
CA ILE A 193 -5.30 -31.51 17.28
C ILE A 193 -4.75 -32.92 17.53
N ILE A 194 -3.43 -33.12 17.37
CA ILE A 194 -2.79 -34.42 17.64
C ILE A 194 -2.92 -34.78 19.12
N LEU A 195 -2.66 -33.84 20.04
CA LEU A 195 -2.77 -34.07 21.49
C LEU A 195 -4.20 -34.41 21.90
N PHE A 196 -5.19 -33.72 21.31
CA PHE A 196 -6.61 -33.98 21.53
C PHE A 196 -7.03 -35.37 21.02
N CYS A 197 -6.59 -35.76 19.82
CA CYS A 197 -6.83 -37.09 19.28
C CYS A 197 -6.19 -38.19 20.14
N ILE A 198 -4.97 -37.98 20.65
CA ILE A 198 -4.29 -38.92 21.54
C ILE A 198 -5.08 -39.07 22.86
N MET A 199 -5.52 -37.97 23.47
CA MET A 199 -6.33 -38.02 24.70
C MET A 199 -7.66 -38.77 24.51
N LEU A 200 -8.33 -38.61 23.37
CA LEU A 200 -9.56 -39.32 23.08
C LEU A 200 -9.35 -40.84 23.00
N VAL A 201 -8.25 -41.31 22.43
CA VAL A 201 -7.91 -42.75 22.34
C VAL A 201 -7.66 -43.37 23.73
N PHE A 202 -7.12 -42.59 24.67
CA PHE A 202 -6.89 -43.04 26.04
C PHE A 202 -8.12 -42.93 26.96
N LEU A 203 -9.16 -42.18 26.57
CA LEU A 203 -10.43 -42.06 27.31
C LEU A 203 -11.47 -43.11 26.89
N THR A 204 -11.24 -43.83 25.79
CA THR A 204 -12.14 -44.86 25.25
C THR A 204 -11.66 -46.30 25.47
N ASN A 205 -10.62 -46.51 26.29
CA ASN A 205 -10.17 -47.83 26.80
C ASN A 205 -10.24 -47.83 28.33
#